data_AF-A0A7J9SNC9-F1
#
_entry.id   AF-A0A7J9SNC9-F1
#
_cell.length_a   1.000
_cell.length_b   1.000
_cell.length_c   1.000
_cell.angle_alpha   90.00
_cell.angle_beta   90.00
_cell.angle_gamma   90.00
#
_symmetry.space_group_name_H-M   'P 1'
#
loop_
_entity.id
_entity.type
_entity.pdbx_description
1 polymer ?
#
loop_
_entity_poly.entity_id
_entity_poly.type
_entity_poly.pdbx_seq_one_letter_code
_entity_poly.pdbx_strand_id
1 'polypeptide(L)'
;MYLGWKYSDIAEFLSVTNNTITNWINYYKEGGIDSLLVLNYIGGQAKLSEEQLSELKIKADKGVFAIAKDVQHYIKQNFGIEYNLSHVQLLCKKNFNYPLRKQDCFRARL
;
A
#
# COMPACT_ATOMS: atom_id res chain seq x y z
N MET A 1 -18.53 27.09 0.00
CA MET A 1 -19.96 27.44 0.14
C MET A 1 -20.67 26.97 -1.12
N TYR A 2 -21.81 26.28 -1.01
CA TYR A 2 -22.61 25.81 -2.15
C TYR A 2 -24.06 26.17 -1.90
N LEU A 3 -24.68 26.93 -2.81
CA LEU A 3 -26.06 27.42 -2.69
C LEU A 3 -26.37 28.05 -1.31
N GLY A 4 -25.43 28.81 -0.76
CA GLY A 4 -25.58 29.46 0.55
C GLY A 4 -25.21 28.59 1.75
N TRP A 5 -24.99 27.29 1.57
CA TRP A 5 -24.57 26.38 2.64
C TRP A 5 -23.05 26.36 2.78
N LYS A 6 -22.55 26.35 4.03
CA LYS A 6 -21.12 26.10 4.27
C LYS A 6 -20.83 24.62 4.07
N TYR A 7 -19.63 24.32 3.60
CA TYR A 7 -19.21 22.93 3.38
C TYR A 7 -19.12 22.16 4.71
N SER A 8 -18.78 22.85 5.80
CA SER A 8 -18.77 22.30 7.16
C SER A 8 -20.11 21.72 7.55
N ASP A 9 -21.18 22.45 7.27
CA ASP A 9 -22.52 22.11 7.73
C ASP A 9 -23.05 20.91 6.93
N ILE A 10 -22.75 20.88 5.62
CA ILE A 10 -23.03 19.72 4.76
C ILE A 10 -22.21 18.50 5.20
N ALA A 11 -20.93 18.68 5.52
CA ALA A 11 -20.04 17.60 5.93
C ALA A 11 -20.49 16.97 7.25
N GLU A 12 -20.87 17.80 8.23
CA GLU A 12 -21.45 17.36 9.50
C GLU A 12 -22.75 16.60 9.30
N PHE A 13 -23.68 17.15 8.51
CA PHE A 13 -24.96 16.49 8.20
C PHE A 13 -24.77 15.11 7.55
N LEU A 14 -23.81 14.98 6.64
CA LEU A 14 -23.52 13.72 5.95
C LEU A 14 -22.52 12.82 6.69
N SER A 15 -22.02 13.24 7.86
CA SER A 15 -20.99 12.51 8.63
C SER A 15 -19.72 12.20 7.84
N VAL A 16 -19.26 13.15 7.03
CA VAL A 16 -18.02 13.05 6.24
C VAL A 16 -17.10 14.23 6.53
N THR A 17 -15.90 14.23 5.95
CA THR A 17 -14.96 15.34 6.09
C THR A 17 -15.26 16.47 5.11
N ASN A 18 -14.89 17.71 5.46
CA ASN A 18 -14.95 18.87 4.56
C ASN A 18 -14.25 18.62 3.20
N ASN A 19 -13.14 17.87 3.22
CA ASN A 19 -12.41 17.52 2.00
C ASN A 19 -13.25 16.61 1.09
N THR A 20 -14.04 15.69 1.67
CA THR A 20 -14.93 14.80 0.92
C THR A 20 -16.02 15.59 0.19
N ILE A 21 -16.68 16.53 0.88
CA ILE A 21 -17.68 17.42 0.26
C ILE A 21 -17.06 18.25 -0.88
N THR A 22 -15.87 18.79 -0.66
CA THR A 22 -15.15 19.58 -1.67
C THR A 22 -14.87 18.73 -2.92
N ASN A 23 -14.36 17.51 -2.73
CA ASN A 23 -14.09 16.59 -3.84
C ASN A 23 -15.36 16.19 -4.58
N TRP A 24 -16.43 15.83 -3.87
CA TRP A 24 -17.71 15.45 -4.48
C TRP A 24 -18.30 16.56 -5.35
N ILE A 25 -18.26 17.81 -4.87
CA ILE A 25 -18.74 18.96 -5.64
C ILE A 25 -17.89 19.17 -6.89
N ASN A 26 -16.56 19.00 -6.80
CA ASN A 26 -15.67 19.14 -7.95
C ASN A 26 -15.92 18.05 -8.99
N TYR A 27 -15.99 16.78 -8.58
CA TYR A 27 -16.29 15.66 -9.50
C TYR A 27 -17.63 15.83 -10.19
N TYR A 28 -18.66 16.25 -9.46
CA TYR A 28 -19.97 16.52 -10.03
C TYR A 28 -19.95 17.68 -11.03
N LYS A 29 -19.17 18.74 -10.76
CA LYS A 29 -19.01 19.86 -11.72
C LYS A 29 -18.26 19.47 -12.98
N GLU A 30 -17.29 18.55 -12.87
CA GLU A 30 -16.43 18.14 -13.98
C GLU A 30 -17.13 17.18 -14.96
N GLY A 31 -17.96 16.25 -14.48
CA GLY A 31 -18.62 15.28 -15.34
C GLY A 31 -19.93 14.72 -14.80
N GLY A 32 -20.60 15.46 -13.93
CA GLY A 32 -21.91 15.09 -13.40
C GLY A 32 -21.86 13.86 -12.50
N ILE A 33 -22.95 13.09 -12.52
CA ILE A 33 -23.12 11.89 -11.69
C ILE A 33 -22.07 10.83 -12.06
N ASP A 34 -21.76 10.67 -13.35
CA ASP A 34 -20.81 9.66 -13.81
C ASP A 34 -19.44 9.88 -13.16
N SER A 35 -18.91 11.10 -13.18
CA SER A 35 -17.64 11.42 -12.52
C SER A 35 -17.67 11.25 -10.99
N LEU A 36 -18.81 11.49 -10.35
CA LEU A 36 -18.96 11.30 -8.90
C LEU A 36 -18.91 9.81 -8.51
N LEU A 37 -19.39 8.92 -9.40
CA LEU A 37 -19.41 7.48 -9.17
C LEU A 37 -18.09 6.77 -9.52
N VAL A 38 -17.19 7.44 -10.24
CA VAL A 38 -15.87 6.88 -10.58
C VAL A 38 -14.95 6.93 -9.36
N LEU A 39 -14.66 5.76 -8.81
CA LEU A 39 -13.57 5.57 -7.87
C LEU A 39 -12.25 5.53 -8.65
N ASN A 40 -11.60 6.69 -8.83
CA ASN A 40 -10.23 6.80 -9.38
C ASN A 40 -9.17 6.23 -8.41
N TYR A 41 -9.48 5.12 -7.75
CA TYR A 41 -8.55 4.43 -6.86
C TYR A 41 -7.48 3.75 -7.70
N ILE A 42 -6.34 4.40 -7.81
CA ILE A 42 -5.14 3.79 -8.36
C ILE A 42 -4.54 2.95 -7.25
N GLY A 43 -4.63 1.62 -7.38
CA GLY A 43 -3.95 0.70 -6.47
C GLY A 43 -2.46 1.05 -6.37
N GLY A 44 -1.87 0.84 -5.20
CA GLY A 44 -0.44 1.09 -5.01
C GLY A 44 0.39 0.32 -6.03
N GLN A 45 1.25 1.01 -6.77
CA GLN A 45 2.14 0.37 -7.73
C GLN A 45 3.10 -0.59 -6.99
N ALA A 46 3.18 -1.83 -7.46
CA ALA A 46 4.17 -2.78 -6.96
C ALA A 46 5.57 -2.25 -7.32
N LYS A 47 6.48 -2.16 -6.35
CA LYS A 47 7.85 -1.72 -6.64
C LYS A 47 8.68 -2.79 -7.35
N LEU A 48 8.32 -4.06 -7.18
CA LEU A 48 8.97 -5.19 -7.85
C LEU A 48 8.24 -5.52 -9.14
N SER A 49 9.00 -5.82 -10.20
CA SER A 49 8.43 -6.44 -11.39
C SER A 49 7.99 -7.89 -11.10
N GLU A 50 7.14 -8.44 -11.97
CA GLU A 50 6.73 -9.84 -11.86
C GLU A 50 7.93 -10.80 -11.94
N GLU A 51 8.91 -10.47 -12.78
CA GLU A 51 10.16 -11.22 -12.94
C GLU A 51 10.98 -11.24 -11.65
N GLN A 52 11.19 -10.07 -11.03
CA GLN A 52 11.90 -9.95 -9.76
C GLN A 52 11.18 -10.71 -8.64
N LEU A 53 9.85 -10.63 -8.61
CA LEU A 53 9.06 -11.39 -7.64
C LEU A 53 9.18 -12.91 -7.88
N SER A 54 9.20 -13.35 -9.14
CA SER A 54 9.39 -14.75 -9.49
C SER A 54 10.76 -15.28 -9.07
N GLU A 55 11.81 -14.48 -9.23
CA GLU A 55 13.17 -14.82 -8.81
C GLU A 55 13.25 -15.00 -7.28
N LEU A 56 12.62 -14.09 -6.53
CA LEU A 56 12.54 -14.19 -5.07
C LEU A 56 11.84 -15.47 -4.63
N LYS A 57 10.75 -15.87 -5.29
CA LYS A 57 10.03 -17.12 -5.00
C LYS A 57 10.94 -18.35 -5.21
N ILE A 58 11.61 -18.43 -6.36
CA ILE A 58 12.53 -19.54 -6.67
C ILE A 58 13.65 -19.63 -5.62
N LYS A 59 14.19 -18.50 -5.17
CA LYS A 59 15.23 -18.47 -4.13
C LYS A 59 14.70 -18.85 -2.75
N ALA A 60 13.50 -18.39 -2.41
CA ALA A 60 12.83 -18.79 -1.18
C ALA A 60 12.59 -20.31 -1.14
N ASP A 61 12.14 -20.90 -2.25
CA ASP A 61 11.89 -22.34 -2.36
C ASP A 61 13.19 -23.17 -2.27
N LYS A 62 14.33 -22.60 -2.67
CA LYS A 62 15.66 -23.19 -2.48
C LYS A 62 16.22 -23.02 -1.06
N GLY A 63 15.47 -22.40 -0.14
CA GLY A 63 15.89 -22.18 1.24
C GLY A 63 16.99 -21.12 1.39
N VAL A 64 17.14 -20.22 0.43
CA VAL A 64 18.18 -19.15 0.46
C VAL A 64 17.93 -18.14 1.58
N PHE A 65 16.67 -17.95 1.98
CA PHE A 65 16.27 -16.97 2.99
C PHE A 65 15.81 -17.66 4.28
N ALA A 66 16.36 -17.25 5.41
CA ALA A 66 15.95 -17.73 6.72
C ALA A 66 14.90 -16.82 7.36
N ILE A 67 15.05 -15.50 7.21
CA ILE A 67 14.20 -14.46 7.79
C ILE A 67 13.87 -13.35 6.78
N ALA A 68 12.83 -12.56 7.05
CA ALA A 68 12.41 -11.49 6.15
C ALA A 68 13.49 -10.41 5.91
N LYS A 69 14.41 -10.18 6.87
CA LYS A 69 15.58 -9.31 6.63
C LYS A 69 16.49 -9.80 5.52
N ASP A 70 16.64 -11.11 5.32
CA ASP A 70 17.49 -11.64 4.24
C ASP A 70 16.91 -11.26 2.88
N VAL A 71 15.58 -11.38 2.76
CA VAL A 71 14.82 -10.96 1.58
C VAL A 71 14.93 -9.45 1.36
N GLN A 72 14.79 -8.65 2.43
CA GLN A 72 14.94 -7.20 2.35
C GLN A 72 16.33 -6.80 1.85
N HIS A 73 17.37 -7.45 2.38
CA HIS A 73 18.75 -7.20 1.99
C HIS A 73 18.97 -7.61 0.52
N TYR A 74 18.48 -8.78 0.13
CA TYR A 74 18.56 -9.26 -1.25
C TYR A 74 17.90 -8.29 -2.24
N ILE A 75 16.67 -7.84 -1.95
CA ILE A 75 15.96 -6.88 -2.81
C ILE A 75 16.76 -5.58 -2.96
N LYS A 76 17.34 -5.08 -1.86
CA LYS A 76 18.15 -3.86 -1.89
C LYS A 76 19.43 -4.04 -2.71
N GLN A 77 20.15 -5.15 -2.52
CA GLN A 77 21.43 -5.40 -3.21
C GLN A 77 21.24 -5.70 -4.70
N ASN A 78 20.23 -6.50 -5.05
CA ASN A 78 20.09 -7.04 -6.39
C ASN A 78 19.19 -6.19 -7.29
N PHE A 79 18.21 -5.49 -6.72
CA PHE A 79 17.25 -4.69 -7.47
C PHE A 79 17.36 -3.19 -7.17
N GLY A 80 18.13 -2.77 -6.16
CA GLY A 80 18.25 -1.38 -5.76
C GLY A 80 16.99 -0.80 -5.10
N ILE A 81 16.02 -1.65 -4.73
CA ILE A 81 14.73 -1.22 -4.21
C ILE A 81 14.73 -1.25 -2.69
N GLU A 82 14.38 -0.12 -2.06
CA GLU A 82 14.22 -0.06 -0.61
C GLU A 82 12.78 -0.35 -0.18
N TYR A 83 12.66 -1.33 0.72
CA TYR A 83 11.41 -1.69 1.39
C TYR A 83 11.52 -1.53 2.90
N ASN A 84 10.42 -1.13 3.53
CA ASN A 84 10.24 -1.31 4.96
C ASN A 84 10.11 -2.80 5.29
N LEU A 85 10.68 -3.23 6.43
CA LEU A 85 10.66 -4.63 6.83
C LEU A 85 9.23 -5.19 6.96
N SER A 86 8.28 -4.40 7.46
CA SER A 86 6.87 -4.79 7.54
C SER A 86 6.25 -5.10 6.17
N HIS A 87 6.62 -4.33 5.13
CA HIS A 87 6.19 -4.60 3.77
C HIS A 87 6.83 -5.88 3.21
N VAL A 88 8.11 -6.14 3.51
CA VAL A 88 8.76 -7.39 3.11
C VAL A 88 8.11 -8.58 3.79
N GLN A 89 7.80 -8.50 5.09
CA GLN A 89 7.08 -9.56 5.80
C GLN A 89 5.70 -9.85 5.17
N LEU A 90 4.96 -8.79 4.81
CA LEU A 90 3.68 -8.94 4.11
C LEU A 90 3.87 -9.57 2.72
N LEU A 91 4.89 -9.14 1.98
CA LEU A 91 5.23 -9.67 0.67
C LEU A 91 5.54 -11.17 0.76
N CYS A 92 6.39 -11.58 1.69
CA CYS A 92 6.75 -12.99 1.89
C CYS A 92 5.51 -13.82 2.26
N LYS A 93 4.69 -13.32 3.21
CA LYS A 93 3.46 -14.01 3.62
C LYS A 93 2.47 -14.22 2.46
N LYS A 94 2.40 -13.27 1.54
CA LYS A 94 1.48 -13.35 0.38
C LYS A 94 2.01 -14.23 -0.76
N ASN A 95 3.34 -14.32 -0.92
CA ASN A 95 3.94 -14.82 -2.16
C ASN A 95 4.75 -16.10 -2.02
N PHE A 96 5.25 -16.43 -0.82
CA PHE A 96 6.13 -17.57 -0.62
C PHE A 96 5.36 -18.76 -0.05
N ASN A 97 5.62 -19.95 -0.58
CA ASN A 97 5.04 -21.19 -0.05
C ASN A 97 5.78 -21.68 1.21
N TYR A 98 7.04 -21.28 1.37
CA TYR A 98 7.87 -21.66 2.51
C TYR A 98 7.80 -20.64 3.65
N PRO A 99 7.53 -21.06 4.90
CA PRO A 99 7.48 -20.16 6.03
C PRO A 99 8.88 -19.71 6.45
N LEU A 100 9.18 -18.43 6.25
CA LEU A 100 10.36 -17.80 6.85
C LEU A 100 10.23 -17.77 8.37
N ARG A 101 11.35 -17.90 9.08
CA ARG A 101 11.38 -17.78 10.55
C ARG A 101 10.99 -16.36 10.95
N LYS A 102 10.34 -16.23 12.11
CA LYS A 102 10.08 -14.91 12.69
C LYS A 102 11.40 -14.26 13.04
N GLN A 103 11.50 -12.98 12.74
CA GLN A 103 12.64 -12.15 13.13
C GLN A 103 12.70 -12.08 14.67
N ASP A 104 13.86 -12.33 15.27
CA ASP A 104 14.04 -12.07 16.70
C ASP A 104 13.96 -10.56 16.96
N CYS A 105 12.89 -10.15 17.63
CA CYS A 105 12.74 -8.80 18.12
C CYS A 105 13.60 -8.63 19.38
N PHE A 106 14.91 -8.45 19.23
CA PHE A 106 15.67 -7.85 20.32
C PHE A 106 15.19 -6.41 20.48
N ARG A 107 14.23 -6.20 21.39
CA ARG A 107 13.91 -4.88 21.90
C ARG A 107 15.14 -4.38 22.64
N ALA A 108 16.03 -3.69 21.94
CA ALA A 108 16.99 -2.81 22.57
C ALA A 108 16.18 -1.71 23.24
N ARG A 109 15.87 -1.94 24.52
CA ARG A 109 15.31 -0.94 25.43
C ARG A 109 16.49 -0.03 25.77
N LEU A 110 16.66 1.05 25.00
CA LEU A 110 17.45 2.20 25.41
C LEU A 110 16.56 3.12 26.26
#